data_AF-A0AAV4TV10-F1
#
_entry.id   AF-A0AAV4TV10-F1
#
_cell.length_a   1.000
_cell.length_b   1.000
_cell.length_c   1.000
_cell.angle_alpha   90.00
_cell.angle_beta   90.00
_cell.angle_gamma   90.00
#
_symmetry.space_group_name_H-M   'P 1'
#
loop_
_entity.id
_entity.type
_entity.pdbx_description
1 polymer ?
#
loop_
_entity_poly.entity_id
_entity_poly.type
_entity_poly.pdbx_seq_one_letter_code
_entity_poly.pdbx_strand_id
1 'polypeptide(L)'
;MKPDLVIILSGKRKCGKDYIANILLERFGKDNTVIIRLSGPLKERYALENNLNYEKLLEATQYKELFREKMIKWGEAIRNQDPGYFCRHAIEQSQAAFKKVWIVSDARRKTDLDFFHLNYANETYTVRISASDAVRKERGWIYTEGIDNCESECGLDNYTEWNFHICNDNNEQISEGINKLLLVMNVKC
;
A
#
# COMPACT_ATOMS: atom_id res chain seq x y z
N MET A 1 4.53 4.45 20.14
CA MET A 1 5.28 5.72 19.95
C MET A 1 4.87 6.34 18.62
N LYS A 2 5.15 7.64 18.42
CA LYS A 2 4.97 8.31 17.13
C LYS A 2 6.13 7.90 16.19
N PRO A 3 5.89 7.58 14.91
CA PRO A 3 6.98 7.34 13.96
C PRO A 3 7.77 8.63 13.70
N ASP A 4 9.00 8.47 13.22
CA ASP A 4 9.81 9.55 12.65
C ASP A 4 9.37 9.82 11.20
N LEU A 5 8.88 8.79 10.48
CA LEU A 5 8.45 8.89 9.08
C LEU A 5 7.37 7.84 8.73
N VAL A 6 6.34 8.27 7.99
CA VAL A 6 5.31 7.41 7.39
C VAL A 6 5.31 7.58 5.88
N ILE A 7 5.79 6.58 5.16
CA ILE A 7 5.82 6.54 3.69
C ILE A 7 4.57 5.80 3.19
N ILE A 8 3.70 6.48 2.45
CA ILE A 8 2.52 5.86 1.86
C ILE A 8 2.75 5.62 0.37
N LEU A 9 2.81 4.36 -0.02
CA LEU A 9 2.97 3.93 -1.40
C LEU A 9 1.61 3.66 -2.04
N SER A 10 1.39 4.24 -3.21
CA SER A 10 0.22 3.95 -4.05
C SER A 10 0.60 3.76 -5.51
N GLY A 11 -0.21 3.01 -6.24
CA GLY A 11 0.04 2.65 -7.63
C GLY A 11 -0.82 1.47 -8.06
N LYS A 12 -0.94 1.24 -9.36
CA LYS A 12 -1.75 0.13 -9.89
C LYS A 12 -1.06 -1.23 -9.74
N ARG A 13 -1.78 -2.33 -9.97
CA ARG A 13 -1.18 -3.67 -10.09
C ARG A 13 -0.03 -3.69 -11.09
N LYS A 14 1.01 -4.46 -10.74
CA LYS A 14 2.22 -4.69 -11.55
C LYS A 14 3.07 -3.43 -11.83
N CYS A 15 2.83 -2.31 -11.12
CA CYS A 15 3.70 -1.12 -11.21
C CYS A 15 5.00 -1.23 -10.38
N GLY A 16 5.15 -2.26 -9.54
CA GLY A 16 6.37 -2.48 -8.74
C GLY A 16 6.37 -1.88 -7.33
N LYS A 17 5.20 -1.53 -6.77
CA LYS A 17 5.09 -1.07 -5.36
C LYS A 17 5.79 -1.98 -4.36
N ASP A 18 5.51 -3.29 -4.39
CA ASP A 18 6.07 -4.23 -3.43
C ASP A 18 7.61 -4.31 -3.55
N TYR A 19 8.13 -4.20 -4.77
CA TYR A 19 9.56 -4.14 -5.03
C TYR A 19 10.19 -2.89 -4.42
N ILE A 20 9.59 -1.71 -4.62
CA ILE A 20 10.07 -0.45 -4.04
C ILE A 20 9.95 -0.47 -2.52
N ALA A 21 8.84 -0.98 -1.97
CA ALA A 21 8.64 -1.11 -0.52
C ALA A 21 9.77 -1.93 0.13
N ASN A 22 10.14 -3.05 -0.49
CA ASN A 22 11.25 -3.88 -0.02
C ASN A 22 12.60 -3.17 -0.12
N ILE A 23 12.87 -2.43 -1.20
CA ILE A 23 14.11 -1.65 -1.30
C ILE A 23 14.18 -0.61 -0.18
N LEU A 24 13.09 0.13 0.06
CA LEU A 24 13.04 1.12 1.14
C LEU A 24 13.25 0.46 2.51
N LEU A 25 12.63 -0.70 2.75
CA LEU A 25 12.84 -1.48 3.98
C LEU A 25 14.32 -1.83 4.20
N GLU A 26 15.02 -2.30 3.17
CA GLU A 26 16.46 -2.59 3.27
C GLU A 26 17.29 -1.31 3.49
N ARG A 27 16.93 -0.21 2.82
CA ARG A 27 17.67 1.07 2.89
C ARG A 27 17.52 1.78 4.25
N PHE A 28 16.33 1.73 4.86
CA PHE A 28 16.09 2.29 6.20
C PHE A 28 16.45 1.32 7.33
N GLY A 29 16.71 0.06 7.01
CA GLY A 29 17.05 -0.99 7.98
C GLY A 29 15.82 -1.64 8.63
N LYS A 30 15.78 -2.98 8.61
CA LYS A 30 14.67 -3.81 9.10
C LYS A 30 14.39 -3.67 10.61
N ASP A 31 15.41 -3.31 11.38
CA ASP A 31 15.27 -3.17 12.83
C ASP A 31 14.44 -1.93 13.20
N ASN A 32 14.51 -0.87 12.38
CA ASN A 32 13.81 0.40 12.63
C ASN A 32 12.59 0.63 11.74
N THR A 33 12.40 -0.22 10.72
CA THR A 33 11.40 -0.02 9.67
C THR A 33 10.41 -1.18 9.62
N VAL A 34 9.16 -0.89 9.26
CA VAL A 34 8.13 -1.91 9.03
C VAL A 34 7.29 -1.62 7.81
N ILE A 35 6.90 -2.68 7.10
CA ILE A 35 5.90 -2.61 6.04
C ILE A 35 4.52 -2.88 6.64
N ILE A 36 3.64 -1.88 6.54
CA ILE A 36 2.23 -1.94 6.94
C ILE A 36 1.41 -2.31 5.70
N ARG A 37 0.52 -3.30 5.86
CA ARG A 37 -0.41 -3.77 4.83
C ARG A 37 -1.84 -3.60 5.32
N LEU A 38 -2.56 -2.61 4.77
CA LEU A 38 -3.96 -2.33 5.09
C LEU A 38 -4.88 -3.49 4.69
N SER A 39 -4.48 -4.30 3.71
CA SER A 39 -5.21 -5.52 3.35
C SER A 39 -5.03 -6.68 4.34
N GLY A 40 -4.08 -6.61 5.29
CA GLY A 40 -3.87 -7.65 6.31
C GLY A 40 -5.09 -7.84 7.21
N PRO A 41 -5.53 -6.80 7.95
CA PRO A 41 -6.70 -6.92 8.83
C PRO A 41 -8.00 -7.16 8.06
N LEU A 42 -8.12 -6.66 6.82
CA LEU A 42 -9.23 -6.99 5.93
C LEU A 42 -9.35 -8.49 5.71
N LYS A 43 -8.24 -9.15 5.33
CA LYS A 43 -8.23 -10.59 5.07
C LYS A 43 -8.44 -11.40 6.34
N GLU A 44 -7.81 -11.01 7.45
CA GLU A 44 -7.93 -11.72 8.73
C GLU A 44 -9.38 -11.73 9.22
N ARG A 45 -10.01 -10.56 9.29
CA ARG A 45 -11.38 -10.42 9.77
C ARG A 45 -12.39 -11.08 8.83
N TYR A 46 -12.24 -10.89 7.53
CA TYR A 46 -13.11 -11.54 6.56
C TYR A 46 -13.00 -13.07 6.63
N ALA A 47 -11.78 -13.60 6.83
CA ALA A 47 -11.57 -15.03 7.00
C ALA A 47 -12.27 -15.56 8.25
N LEU A 48 -12.12 -14.86 9.38
CA LEU A 48 -12.73 -15.23 10.64
C LEU A 48 -14.27 -15.27 10.55
N GLU A 49 -14.90 -14.23 10.00
CA GLU A 49 -16.36 -14.15 9.91
C GLU A 49 -16.98 -15.17 8.94
N ASN A 50 -16.22 -15.60 7.93
CA ASN A 50 -16.70 -16.52 6.90
C ASN A 50 -16.16 -17.94 7.06
N ASN A 51 -15.50 -18.25 8.18
CA ASN A 51 -14.85 -19.54 8.44
C ASN A 51 -13.90 -19.98 7.31
N LEU A 52 -13.15 -19.04 6.75
CA LEU A 52 -12.18 -19.30 5.67
C LEU A 52 -10.78 -19.52 6.25
N ASN A 53 -9.93 -20.19 5.46
CA ASN A 53 -8.53 -20.34 5.82
C ASN A 53 -7.77 -19.02 5.54
N TYR A 54 -7.37 -18.33 6.61
CA TYR A 54 -6.66 -17.05 6.55
C TYR A 54 -5.32 -17.15 5.80
N GLU A 55 -4.51 -18.16 6.10
CA GLU A 55 -3.21 -18.36 5.43
C GLU A 55 -3.38 -18.48 3.91
N LYS A 56 -4.39 -19.23 3.45
CA LYS A 56 -4.70 -19.34 2.02
C LYS A 56 -5.18 -18.04 1.38
N LEU A 57 -5.77 -17.11 2.15
CA LEU A 57 -6.17 -15.77 1.68
C LEU A 57 -4.98 -14.79 1.62
N LEU A 58 -3.93 -15.05 2.40
CA LEU A 58 -2.68 -14.31 2.31
C LEU A 58 -1.95 -14.61 0.99
N GLU A 59 -1.97 -15.86 0.55
CA GLU A 59 -1.32 -16.32 -0.67
C GLU A 59 -1.92 -15.74 -1.97
N ALA A 60 -1.09 -15.63 -3.02
CA ALA A 60 -1.49 -15.17 -4.34
C ALA A 60 -2.13 -16.29 -5.18
N THR A 61 -3.19 -16.91 -4.67
CA THR A 61 -3.83 -18.11 -5.25
C THR A 61 -5.19 -17.81 -5.88
N GLN A 62 -5.68 -18.73 -6.71
CA GLN A 62 -7.06 -18.70 -7.22
C GLN A 62 -8.10 -18.65 -6.09
N TYR A 63 -7.78 -19.23 -4.93
CA TYR A 63 -8.62 -19.20 -3.74
C TYR A 63 -8.93 -17.78 -3.29
N LYS A 64 -7.91 -16.90 -3.26
CA LYS A 64 -8.09 -15.47 -2.92
C LYS A 64 -8.97 -14.75 -3.93
N GLU A 65 -8.78 -15.01 -5.23
CA GLU A 65 -9.53 -14.31 -6.28
C GLU A 65 -11.02 -14.72 -6.26
N LEU A 66 -11.37 -15.95 -5.84
CA LEU A 66 -12.75 -16.40 -5.66
C LEU A 66 -13.55 -15.54 -4.67
N PHE A 67 -12.89 -15.06 -3.60
CA PHE A 67 -13.54 -14.27 -2.55
C PHE A 67 -13.29 -12.77 -2.65
N ARG A 68 -12.46 -12.34 -3.61
CA ARG A 68 -11.96 -10.96 -3.68
C ARG A 68 -13.09 -9.93 -3.74
N GLU A 69 -14.06 -10.13 -4.62
CA GLU A 69 -15.16 -9.17 -4.79
C GLU A 69 -15.99 -9.03 -3.52
N LYS A 70 -16.39 -10.16 -2.91
CA LYS A 70 -17.17 -10.19 -1.66
C LYS A 70 -16.39 -9.56 -0.50
N MET A 71 -15.10 -9.87 -0.40
CA MET A 71 -14.20 -9.31 0.63
C MET A 71 -14.02 -7.79 0.46
N ILE A 72 -13.90 -7.30 -0.78
CA ILE A 72 -13.83 -5.86 -1.05
C ILE A 72 -15.13 -5.19 -0.61
N LYS A 73 -16.29 -5.70 -1.05
CA LYS A 73 -17.61 -5.16 -0.69
C LYS A 73 -17.84 -5.12 0.82
N TRP A 74 -17.49 -6.22 1.52
CA TRP A 74 -17.54 -6.29 2.98
C TRP A 74 -16.61 -5.24 3.62
N GLY A 75 -15.39 -5.11 3.11
CA GLY A 75 -14.44 -4.10 3.58
C GLY A 75 -14.93 -2.66 3.37
N GLU A 76 -15.60 -2.36 2.25
CA GLU A 76 -16.18 -1.03 2.04
C GLU A 76 -17.31 -0.72 3.02
N ALA A 77 -18.16 -1.70 3.35
CA ALA A 77 -19.22 -1.50 4.34
C ALA A 77 -18.65 -1.10 5.71
N ILE A 78 -17.50 -1.65 6.09
CA ILE A 78 -16.78 -1.26 7.30
C ILE A 78 -16.16 0.13 7.16
N ARG A 79 -15.45 0.41 6.06
CA ARG A 79 -14.84 1.74 5.85
C ARG A 79 -15.87 2.87 5.81
N ASN A 80 -17.07 2.61 5.30
CA ASN A 80 -18.15 3.59 5.28
C ASN A 80 -18.65 3.95 6.69
N GLN A 81 -18.55 3.02 7.64
CA GLN A 81 -18.88 3.27 9.05
C GLN A 81 -17.69 3.86 9.81
N ASP A 82 -16.48 3.36 9.53
CA ASP A 82 -15.25 3.75 10.19
C ASP A 82 -14.07 3.73 9.19
N PRO A 83 -13.77 4.88 8.55
CA PRO A 83 -12.75 4.97 7.52
C PRO A 83 -11.34 4.56 7.98
N GLY A 84 -11.05 4.70 9.28
CA GLY A 84 -9.75 4.39 9.86
C GLY A 84 -9.60 2.96 10.39
N TYR A 85 -10.64 2.13 10.30
CA TYR A 85 -10.68 0.79 10.91
C TYR A 85 -9.47 -0.07 10.52
N PHE A 86 -9.24 -0.24 9.20
CA PHE A 86 -8.14 -1.06 8.71
C PHE A 86 -6.77 -0.42 8.94
N CYS A 87 -6.68 0.92 8.96
CA CYS A 87 -5.42 1.60 9.25
C CYS A 87 -4.95 1.34 10.68
N ARG A 88 -5.84 1.49 11.67
CA ARG A 88 -5.51 1.22 13.08
C ARG A 88 -5.11 -0.23 13.30
N HIS A 89 -5.89 -1.18 12.79
CA HIS A 89 -5.57 -2.59 12.94
C HIS A 89 -4.31 -3.01 12.18
N ALA A 90 -4.01 -2.40 11.03
CA ALA A 90 -2.78 -2.71 10.31
C ALA A 90 -1.54 -2.24 11.07
N ILE A 91 -1.60 -1.05 11.71
CA ILE A 91 -0.54 -0.51 12.58
C ILE A 91 -0.30 -1.45 13.78
N GLU A 92 -1.38 -1.94 14.40
CA GLU A 92 -1.32 -2.88 15.52
C GLU A 92 -0.72 -4.23 15.09
N GLN A 93 -1.27 -4.84 14.03
CA GLN A 93 -0.82 -6.14 13.51
C GLN A 93 0.65 -6.12 13.10
N SER A 94 1.13 -5.03 12.50
CA SER A 94 2.53 -4.91 12.09
C SER A 94 3.47 -4.51 13.24
N GLN A 95 2.95 -4.33 14.46
CA GLN A 95 3.71 -3.84 15.61
C GLN A 95 4.44 -2.51 15.32
N ALA A 96 3.82 -1.65 14.50
CA ALA A 96 4.48 -0.44 14.00
C ALA A 96 4.81 0.56 15.12
N ALA A 97 4.10 0.50 16.25
CA ALA A 97 4.37 1.33 17.42
C ALA A 97 5.81 1.22 17.99
N PHE A 98 6.55 0.17 17.65
CA PHE A 98 7.95 -0.07 18.04
C PHE A 98 8.98 0.29 16.96
N LYS A 99 8.52 0.85 15.84
CA LYS A 99 9.34 1.14 14.65
C LYS A 99 9.29 2.63 14.36
N LYS A 100 10.42 3.18 13.90
CA LYS A 100 10.58 4.60 13.58
C LYS A 100 10.06 4.94 12.19
N VAL A 101 10.22 4.04 11.23
CA VAL A 101 9.82 4.26 9.84
C VAL A 101 8.71 3.28 9.47
N TRP A 102 7.59 3.80 8.99
CA TRP A 102 6.43 3.02 8.57
C TRP A 102 6.27 3.12 7.06
N ILE A 103 6.18 1.99 6.38
CA ILE A 103 5.94 1.92 4.93
C ILE A 103 4.54 1.32 4.70
N VAL A 104 3.55 2.16 4.44
CA VAL A 104 2.20 1.73 4.07
C VAL A 104 2.20 1.35 2.59
N SER A 105 2.10 0.05 2.29
CA SER A 105 2.44 -0.49 0.96
C SER A 105 1.27 -0.61 -0.03
N ASP A 106 0.03 -0.60 0.47
CA ASP A 106 -1.16 -0.95 -0.30
C ASP A 106 -2.35 0.00 -0.06
N ALA A 107 -2.08 1.29 0.13
CA ALA A 107 -3.10 2.34 0.17
C ALA A 107 -3.82 2.47 -1.17
N ARG A 108 -5.15 2.45 -1.13
CA ARG A 108 -6.01 2.35 -2.33
C ARG A 108 -7.14 3.39 -2.35
N ARG A 109 -7.47 3.98 -1.20
CA ARG A 109 -8.57 4.94 -1.06
C ARG A 109 -8.06 6.27 -0.54
N LYS A 110 -8.77 7.34 -0.86
CA LYS A 110 -8.50 8.67 -0.29
C LYS A 110 -8.58 8.66 1.23
N THR A 111 -9.55 7.93 1.79
CA THR A 111 -9.70 7.77 3.25
C THR A 111 -8.48 7.14 3.93
N ASP A 112 -7.74 6.28 3.22
CA ASP A 112 -6.47 5.74 3.74
C ASP A 112 -5.46 6.88 3.91
N LEU A 113 -5.32 7.76 2.91
CA LEU A 113 -4.43 8.92 2.96
C LEU A 113 -4.88 9.91 4.04
N ASP A 114 -6.16 10.25 4.07
CA ASP A 114 -6.76 11.19 5.02
C ASP A 114 -6.50 10.73 6.47
N PHE A 115 -6.61 9.42 6.75
CA PHE A 115 -6.31 8.87 8.07
C PHE A 115 -4.88 9.19 8.50
N PHE A 116 -3.88 8.91 7.65
CA PHE A 116 -2.48 9.14 8.02
C PHE A 116 -2.14 10.64 8.05
N HIS A 117 -2.67 11.44 7.13
CA HIS A 117 -2.50 12.90 7.17
C HIS A 117 -3.11 13.52 8.44
N LEU A 118 -4.25 13.03 8.92
CA LEU A 118 -4.87 13.53 10.14
C LEU A 118 -4.09 13.13 11.40
N ASN A 119 -3.59 11.90 11.48
CA ASN A 119 -2.98 11.35 12.70
C ASN A 119 -1.45 11.53 12.76
N TYR A 120 -0.79 11.70 11.62
CA TYR A 120 0.67 11.76 11.45
C TYR A 120 1.06 12.85 10.44
N ALA A 121 0.45 14.03 10.56
CA ALA A 121 0.52 15.10 9.57
C ALA A 121 1.95 15.48 9.14
N ASN A 122 2.87 15.59 10.10
CA ASN A 122 4.23 16.05 9.84
C ASN A 122 5.16 14.90 9.39
N GLU A 123 4.78 13.66 9.71
CA GLU A 123 5.55 12.46 9.43
C GLU A 123 5.14 11.82 8.09
N THR A 124 3.96 12.16 7.58
CA THR A 124 3.38 11.51 6.39
C THR A 124 4.00 12.04 5.10
N TYR A 125 4.46 11.13 4.25
CA TYR A 125 4.99 11.39 2.93
C TYR A 125 4.39 10.44 1.90
N THR A 126 3.63 10.96 0.94
CA THR A 126 2.92 10.17 -0.06
C THR A 126 3.73 10.02 -1.34
N VAL A 127 3.81 8.78 -1.84
CA VAL A 127 4.58 8.42 -3.04
C VAL A 127 3.69 7.65 -4.00
N ARG A 128 3.48 8.21 -5.19
CA ARG A 128 2.84 7.50 -6.30
C ARG A 128 3.89 6.75 -7.11
N ILE A 129 3.57 5.53 -7.50
CA ILE A 129 4.40 4.66 -8.33
C ILE A 129 3.61 4.32 -9.59
N SER A 130 4.13 4.73 -10.74
CA SER A 130 3.58 4.43 -12.05
C SER A 130 4.47 3.46 -12.82
N ALA A 131 3.85 2.72 -13.73
CA ALA A 131 4.51 2.05 -14.84
C ALA A 131 3.53 2.09 -16.00
N SER A 132 4.05 2.28 -17.21
CA SER A 132 3.32 2.18 -18.45
C SER A 132 2.65 0.82 -18.60
N ASP A 133 1.57 0.79 -19.36
CA ASP A 133 0.85 -0.45 -19.64
C ASP A 133 1.71 -1.46 -20.39
N ALA A 134 2.64 -1.01 -21.24
CA ALA A 134 3.60 -1.88 -21.92
C ALA A 134 4.47 -2.65 -20.91
N VAL A 135 5.11 -1.93 -19.98
CA VAL A 135 5.96 -2.52 -18.94
C VAL A 135 5.16 -3.37 -17.96
N ARG A 136 3.92 -2.96 -17.63
CA ARG A 136 3.02 -3.78 -16.81
C ARG A 136 2.69 -5.09 -17.53
N LYS A 137 2.43 -5.07 -18.85
CA LYS A 137 2.17 -6.27 -19.67
C LYS A 137 3.37 -7.20 -19.70
N GLU A 138 4.59 -6.69 -19.83
CA GLU A 138 5.83 -7.48 -19.73
C GLU A 138 5.95 -8.19 -18.36
N ARG A 139 5.41 -7.59 -17.30
CA ARG A 139 5.32 -8.18 -15.95
C ARG A 139 4.12 -9.11 -15.75
N GLY A 140 3.46 -9.49 -16.84
CA GLY A 140 2.29 -10.36 -16.86
C GLY A 140 1.00 -9.67 -16.41
N TRP A 141 0.88 -8.35 -16.57
CA TRP A 141 -0.40 -7.67 -16.41
C TRP A 141 -1.28 -7.93 -17.64
N ILE A 142 -2.48 -8.45 -17.39
CA ILE A 142 -3.54 -8.56 -18.38
C ILE A 142 -4.70 -7.78 -17.80
N TYR A 143 -5.22 -6.81 -18.56
CA TYR A 143 -6.39 -6.05 -18.15
C TYR A 143 -7.54 -7.02 -17.85
N THR A 144 -8.08 -6.91 -16.65
CA THR A 144 -9.20 -7.72 -16.18
C THR A 144 -10.33 -6.78 -15.75
N GLU A 145 -11.42 -6.80 -16.51
CA GLU A 145 -12.63 -6.06 -16.17
C GLU A 145 -13.17 -6.50 -14.80
N GLY A 146 -13.66 -5.55 -14.01
CA GLY A 146 -14.08 -5.76 -12.62
C GLY A 146 -12.93 -5.78 -11.61
N ILE A 147 -11.67 -5.86 -12.05
CA ILE A 147 -10.48 -5.76 -11.18
C ILE A 147 -9.73 -4.46 -11.45
N ASP A 148 -9.29 -4.23 -12.69
CA ASP A 148 -8.42 -3.10 -13.01
C ASP A 148 -9.16 -1.76 -13.19
N ASN A 149 -10.50 -1.79 -13.27
CA ASN A 149 -11.39 -0.62 -13.30
C ASN A 149 -12.20 -0.42 -12.01
N CYS A 150 -12.00 -1.24 -10.98
CA CYS A 150 -12.70 -1.08 -9.71
C CYS A 150 -12.02 -0.05 -8.80
N GLU A 151 -12.75 0.43 -7.80
CA GLU A 151 -12.25 1.39 -6.80
C GLU A 151 -10.94 0.92 -6.13
N SER A 152 -10.78 -0.38 -5.90
CA SER A 152 -9.55 -0.89 -5.27
C SER A 152 -8.28 -0.65 -6.12
N GLU A 153 -8.39 -0.41 -7.42
CA GLU A 153 -7.26 -0.09 -8.32
C GLU A 153 -7.28 1.37 -8.82
N CYS A 154 -8.43 2.03 -8.80
CA CYS A 154 -8.64 3.38 -9.35
C CYS A 154 -8.94 4.46 -8.30
N GLY A 155 -9.14 4.11 -7.04
CA GLY A 155 -9.61 5.01 -5.97
C GLY A 155 -8.68 6.19 -5.65
N LEU A 156 -7.48 6.20 -6.24
CA LEU A 156 -6.49 7.28 -6.10
C LEU A 156 -6.00 7.83 -7.44
N ASP A 157 -6.68 7.53 -8.55
CA ASP A 157 -6.28 8.01 -9.89
C ASP A 157 -6.45 9.53 -10.04
N ASN A 158 -7.45 10.11 -9.36
CA ASN A 158 -7.73 11.55 -9.38
C ASN A 158 -7.01 12.32 -8.26
N TYR A 159 -6.23 11.65 -7.40
CA TYR A 159 -5.48 12.32 -6.34
C TYR A 159 -4.20 12.92 -6.92
N THR A 160 -3.99 14.22 -6.72
CA THR A 160 -2.89 15.00 -7.33
C THR A 160 -1.87 15.51 -6.33
N GLU A 161 -2.18 15.50 -5.03
CA GLU A 161 -1.34 16.08 -3.97
C GLU A 161 -0.28 15.08 -3.46
N TRP A 162 0.36 14.35 -4.39
CA TRP A 162 1.45 13.45 -4.07
C TRP A 162 2.71 14.24 -3.73
N ASN A 163 3.42 13.85 -2.67
CA ASN A 163 4.71 14.49 -2.38
C ASN A 163 5.81 14.05 -3.35
N PHE A 164 5.71 12.85 -3.91
CA PHE A 164 6.69 12.33 -4.85
C PHE A 164 6.09 11.34 -5.85
N HIS A 165 6.69 11.25 -7.04
CA HIS A 165 6.30 10.31 -8.08
C HIS A 165 7.51 9.51 -8.56
N ILE A 166 7.39 8.18 -8.58
CA ILE A 166 8.40 7.28 -9.15
C ILE A 166 7.82 6.63 -10.40
N CYS A 167 8.51 6.83 -11.53
CA CYS A 167 8.26 6.09 -12.76
C CYS A 167 9.10 4.80 -12.77
N ASN A 168 8.45 3.66 -12.99
CA ASN A 168 9.07 2.35 -13.03
C ASN A 168 8.87 1.69 -14.40
N ASP A 169 9.27 2.40 -15.47
CA ASP A 169 9.31 1.83 -16.81
C ASP A 169 10.64 1.15 -17.13
N ASN A 170 11.74 1.59 -16.50
CA ASN A 170 13.05 0.97 -16.68
C ASN A 170 13.91 1.10 -15.42
N ASN A 171 15.05 0.39 -15.43
CA ASN A 171 15.98 0.30 -14.29
C ASN A 171 16.63 1.64 -13.93
N GLU A 172 16.84 2.53 -14.90
CA GLU A 172 17.43 3.84 -14.66
C GLU A 172 16.45 4.74 -13.91
N GLN A 173 15.21 4.85 -14.40
CA GLN A 173 14.17 5.67 -13.79
C GLN A 173 13.81 5.23 -12.37
N ILE A 174 13.73 3.91 -12.12
CA ILE A 174 13.45 3.41 -10.77
C ILE A 174 14.62 3.69 -9.82
N SER A 175 15.86 3.48 -10.27
CA SER A 175 17.06 3.74 -9.46
C SER A 175 17.17 5.23 -9.11
N GLU A 176 17.00 6.09 -10.11
CA GLU A 176 16.98 7.54 -9.95
C GLU A 176 15.85 7.99 -9.01
N GLY A 177 14.64 7.47 -9.20
CA GLY A 177 13.48 7.78 -8.38
C GLY A 177 13.67 7.40 -6.91
N ILE A 178 14.23 6.21 -6.64
CA ILE A 178 14.53 5.76 -5.28
C ILE A 178 15.62 6.63 -4.65
N ASN A 179 16.70 6.91 -5.38
CA ASN A 179 17.80 7.74 -4.86
C ASN A 179 17.32 9.15 -4.54
N LYS A 180 16.53 9.77 -5.42
CA LYS A 180 15.91 11.08 -5.17
C LYS A 180 14.97 11.06 -3.96
N LEU A 181 14.14 10.02 -3.84
CA LEU A 181 13.25 9.85 -2.69
C LEU A 181 14.04 9.79 -1.38
N LEU A 182 15.10 8.98 -1.32
CA LEU A 182 15.96 8.83 -0.15
C LEU A 182 16.69 10.13 0.19
N LEU A 183 17.16 10.89 -0.81
CA LEU A 183 17.78 12.20 -0.59
C LEU A 183 16.80 13.18 0.07
N VAL A 184 15.56 13.24 -0.41
CA VAL A 184 14.52 14.10 0.19
C VAL A 184 14.17 13.66 1.60
N MET A 185 14.16 12.35 1.88
CA MET A 185 13.87 11.81 3.20
C MET A 185 15.01 12.03 4.19
N ASN A 186 16.27 11.94 3.76
CA ASN A 186 17.43 12.26 4.61
C ASN A 186 17.54 13.74 4.99
N VAL A 187 16.89 14.64 4.25
CA VAL A 187 16.76 16.05 4.65
C VAL A 187 15.65 16.23 5.71
N LYS A 188 14.74 15.26 5.84
CA LYS A 188 13.61 15.30 6.77
C LYS A 188 13.81 14.52 8.08
N CYS A 189 14.72 13.55 8.11
CA CYS A 189 15.11 12.79 9.31
C CYS A 189 16.28 13.46 10.04
#